data_AF-A0A8S0Q0N9-F1
#
_entry.id   AF-A0A8S0Q0N9-F1
#
_cell.length_a   1.000
_cell.length_b   1.000
_cell.length_c   1.000
_cell.angle_alpha   90.00
_cell.angle_beta   90.00
_cell.angle_gamma   90.00
#
_symmetry.space_group_name_H-M   'P 1'
#
loop_
_entity.id
_entity.type
_entity.pdbx_description
1 polymer ?
#
loop_
_entity_poly.entity_id
_entity_poly.type
_entity_poly.pdbx_seq_one_letter_code
_entity_poly.pdbx_strand_id
1 'polypeptide(L)'
;MQDTFLGEILGAVILAGDRFTLKATFESKPIRVLATGIDSEDGQMIIDQNHGNSVKVLEEIVPFAFFDAFANQLGDEKQSAIVGSFEEQRRIWNTPQR
;
A
#
# COMPACT_ATOMS: atom_id res chain seq x y z
N MET A 1 -11.86 10.82 -4.18
CA MET A 1 -10.62 10.84 -3.36
C MET A 1 -10.51 9.60 -2.46
N GLN A 2 -11.62 8.96 -2.06
CA GLN A 2 -11.60 7.85 -1.09
C GLN A 2 -11.17 6.48 -1.66
N ASP A 3 -11.43 6.21 -2.95
CA ASP A 3 -11.11 4.88 -3.54
C ASP A 3 -9.76 4.80 -4.23
N THR A 4 -9.16 5.93 -4.63
CA THR A 4 -7.98 5.94 -5.51
C THR A 4 -6.75 5.31 -4.84
N PHE A 5 -6.61 5.48 -3.51
CA PHE A 5 -5.39 5.07 -2.79
C PHE A 5 -5.59 3.91 -1.81
N LEU A 6 -6.81 3.36 -1.70
CA LEU A 6 -7.10 2.35 -0.68
C LEU A 6 -6.22 1.09 -0.87
N GLY A 7 -6.04 0.64 -2.11
CA GLY A 7 -5.20 -0.52 -2.40
C GLY A 7 -3.73 -0.31 -2.03
N GLU A 8 -3.20 0.89 -2.28
CA GLU A 8 -1.80 1.23 -1.96
C GLU A 8 -1.59 1.37 -0.45
N ILE A 9 -2.52 2.04 0.25
CA ILE A 9 -2.49 2.15 1.72
C ILE A 9 -2.61 0.75 2.35
N LEU A 10 -3.53 -0.09 1.85
CA LEU A 10 -3.69 -1.45 2.33
C LEU A 10 -2.41 -2.27 2.15
N GLY A 11 -1.80 -2.20 0.96
CA GLY A 11 -0.53 -2.85 0.67
C GLY A 11 0.60 -2.38 1.60
N ALA A 12 0.71 -1.07 1.83
CA ALA A 12 1.72 -0.50 2.71
C ALA A 12 1.55 -0.94 4.17
N VAL A 13 0.33 -0.89 4.72
CA VAL A 13 0.04 -1.33 6.09
C VAL A 13 0.30 -2.82 6.26
N ILE A 14 -0.06 -3.64 5.27
CA ILE A 14 0.22 -5.09 5.31
C ILE A 14 1.72 -5.40 5.25
N LEU A 15 2.48 -4.62 4.48
CA LEU A 15 3.93 -4.82 4.32
C LEU A 15 4.70 -4.36 5.56
N ALA A 16 4.29 -3.24 6.16
CA ALA A 16 4.94 -2.66 7.33
C ALA A 16 4.47 -3.27 8.66
N GLY A 17 3.21 -3.73 8.71
CA GLY A 17 2.58 -4.25 9.92
C GLY A 17 2.95 -5.70 10.22
N ASP A 18 2.85 -6.05 11.50
CA ASP A 18 2.92 -7.45 11.90
C ASP A 18 1.65 -8.20 11.49
N ARG A 19 1.82 -9.35 10.83
CA ARG A 19 0.72 -10.18 10.31
C ARG A 19 -0.21 -10.66 11.42
N PHE A 20 0.30 -10.88 12.62
CA PHE A 20 -0.50 -11.32 13.77
C PHE A 20 -1.43 -10.22 14.28
N THR A 21 -0.99 -8.96 14.23
CA THR A 21 -1.78 -7.80 14.67
C THR A 21 -2.93 -7.53 13.70
N LEU A 22 -2.68 -7.62 12.39
CA LEU A 22 -3.69 -7.36 11.36
C LEU A 22 -4.71 -8.49 11.19
N LYS A 23 -4.43 -9.69 11.74
CA LYS A 23 -5.22 -10.92 11.52
C LYS A 23 -5.54 -11.17 10.04
N ALA A 24 -4.59 -10.80 9.18
CA ALA A 24 -4.74 -10.93 7.74
C ALA A 24 -4.56 -12.40 7.33
N THR A 25 -5.48 -12.93 6.54
CA THR A 25 -5.39 -14.27 5.97
C THR A 25 -4.96 -14.20 4.52
N PHE A 26 -4.08 -15.12 4.13
CA PHE A 26 -3.57 -15.19 2.77
C PHE A 26 -3.75 -16.59 2.21
N GLU A 27 -4.17 -16.66 0.96
CA GLU A 27 -4.24 -17.90 0.20
C GLU A 27 -3.25 -17.86 -0.96
N SER A 28 -2.62 -19.00 -1.23
CA SER A 28 -1.77 -19.14 -2.41
C SER A 28 -2.65 -19.52 -3.59
N LYS A 29 -2.85 -18.59 -4.54
CA LYS A 29 -3.67 -18.81 -5.74
C LYS A 29 -2.79 -18.78 -6.99
N PRO A 30 -3.02 -19.67 -7.97
CA PRO A 30 -2.28 -19.64 -9.23
C PRO A 30 -2.88 -18.55 -10.13
N ILE A 31 -2.22 -17.40 -10.22
CA ILE A 31 -2.68 -16.23 -10.95
C ILE A 31 -1.95 -16.09 -12.28
N ARG A 32 -2.70 -15.82 -13.35
CA ARG A 32 -2.18 -15.43 -14.66
C ARG A 32 -2.71 -14.06 -15.03
N VAL A 33 -1.85 -13.21 -15.58
CA VAL A 33 -2.23 -11.92 -16.15
C VAL A 33 -2.44 -12.10 -17.66
N LEU A 34 -3.56 -11.61 -18.18
CA LEU A 34 -3.82 -11.62 -19.62
C LEU A 34 -2.97 -10.57 -20.34
N ALA A 35 -2.37 -11.00 -21.45
CA ALA A 35 -1.61 -10.18 -22.38
C ALA A 35 -1.84 -10.74 -23.79
N THR A 36 -3.11 -10.73 -24.20
CA THR A 36 -3.60 -11.25 -25.48
C THR A 36 -3.42 -10.24 -26.62
N GLY A 37 -3.11 -8.98 -26.30
CA GLY A 37 -3.06 -7.87 -27.25
C GLY A 37 -4.43 -7.27 -27.54
N ILE A 38 -5.43 -7.62 -26.73
CA ILE A 38 -6.79 -7.06 -26.78
C ILE A 38 -6.92 -6.11 -25.58
N ASP A 39 -7.00 -4.80 -25.84
CA ASP A 39 -7.02 -3.77 -24.80
C ASP A 39 -8.08 -3.98 -23.70
N SER A 40 -9.21 -4.61 -24.02
CA SER A 40 -10.27 -4.89 -23.04
C SER A 40 -9.96 -6.07 -22.09
N GLU A 41 -9.00 -6.92 -22.44
CA GLU A 41 -8.62 -8.12 -21.68
C GLU A 41 -7.26 -7.96 -21.01
N ASP A 42 -6.35 -7.22 -21.66
CA ASP A 42 -4.99 -7.04 -21.19
C ASP A 42 -4.94 -6.41 -19.79
N GLY A 43 -4.12 -7.01 -18.91
CA GLY A 43 -3.99 -6.61 -17.52
C GLY A 43 -4.99 -7.28 -16.56
N GLN A 44 -5.99 -8.01 -17.06
CA GLN A 44 -6.88 -8.78 -16.21
C GLN A 44 -6.13 -9.93 -15.52
N MET A 45 -6.35 -10.09 -14.21
CA MET A 45 -5.86 -11.23 -13.44
C MET A 45 -6.92 -12.32 -13.37
N ILE A 46 -6.56 -13.56 -13.73
CA ILE A 46 -7.42 -14.73 -13.64
C ILE A 46 -6.77 -15.84 -12.82
N ILE A 47 -7.57 -16.73 -12.26
CA ILE A 47 -7.08 -17.96 -11.62
C ILE A 47 -6.90 -19.02 -12.71
N ASP A 48 -5.69 -19.49 -12.91
CA ASP A 48 -5.34 -20.49 -13.92
C ASP A 48 -4.48 -21.59 -13.28
N GLN A 49 -5.10 -22.74 -13.00
CA GLN A 49 -4.44 -23.86 -12.31
C GLN A 49 -3.29 -24.48 -13.12
N ASN A 50 -3.27 -24.29 -14.44
CA ASN A 50 -2.30 -24.95 -15.33
C ASN A 50 -1.13 -24.02 -15.68
N HIS A 51 -1.40 -22.72 -15.86
CA HIS A 51 -0.41 -21.75 -16.36
C HIS A 51 -0.21 -20.54 -15.44
N GLY A 52 -0.92 -20.49 -14.31
CA GLY A 52 -0.80 -19.42 -13.33
C GLY A 52 0.44 -19.58 -12.44
N ASN A 53 1.02 -18.47 -12.04
CA ASN A 53 2.08 -18.43 -11.04
C ASN A 53 1.47 -18.40 -9.64
N SER A 54 2.10 -19.08 -8.68
CA SER A 54 1.65 -19.10 -7.29
C SER A 54 1.84 -17.73 -6.64
N VAL A 55 0.76 -17.00 -6.40
CA VAL A 55 0.73 -15.66 -5.78
C VAL A 55 -0.02 -15.73 -4.45
N LYS A 56 0.50 -15.07 -3.41
CA LYS A 56 -0.23 -14.90 -2.14
C LYS A 56 -1.25 -13.79 -2.28
N VAL A 57 -2.53 -14.14 -2.22
CA VAL A 57 -3.66 -13.23 -2.29
C VAL A 57 -4.18 -12.98 -0.87
N LEU A 58 -4.46 -11.71 -0.55
CA LEU A 58 -5.14 -11.34 0.70
C LEU A 58 -6.62 -11.69 0.57
N GLU A 59 -7.12 -12.56 1.46
CA GLU A 59 -8.53 -13.00 1.44
C GLU A 59 -9.37 -12.19 2.43
N GLU A 60 -8.87 -12.04 3.65
CA GLU A 60 -9.58 -11.34 4.72
C GLU A 60 -8.62 -10.50 5.56
N ILE A 61 -9.14 -9.37 6.05
CA ILE A 61 -8.49 -8.53 7.04
C ILE A 61 -9.53 -8.04 8.03
N VAL A 62 -9.17 -7.97 9.32
CA VAL A 62 -10.06 -7.39 10.33
C VAL A 62 -10.02 -5.87 10.21
N PRO A 63 -11.12 -5.18 9.81
CA PRO A 63 -11.08 -3.76 9.49
C PRO A 63 -10.60 -2.88 10.65
N PHE A 64 -11.01 -3.22 11.88
CA PHE A 64 -10.60 -2.47 13.07
C PHE A 64 -9.08 -2.54 13.29
N ALA A 65 -8.48 -3.71 13.11
CA ALA A 65 -7.03 -3.88 13.25
C ALA A 65 -6.26 -3.14 12.16
N PHE A 66 -6.79 -3.10 10.93
CA PHE A 66 -6.22 -2.31 9.84
C PHE A 66 -6.23 -0.81 10.15
N PHE A 67 -7.38 -0.25 10.53
CA PHE A 67 -7.47 1.18 10.82
C PHE A 67 -6.67 1.58 12.06
N ASP A 68 -6.61 0.74 13.09
CA ASP A 68 -5.78 0.98 14.27
C ASP A 68 -4.29 1.02 13.90
N ALA A 69 -3.80 0.02 13.14
CA ALA A 69 -2.42 0.01 12.65
C ALA A 69 -2.11 1.23 11.77
N PHE A 70 -3.03 1.59 10.87
CA PHE A 70 -2.86 2.75 10.00
C PHE A 70 -2.82 4.07 10.79
N ALA A 71 -3.74 4.27 11.74
CA ALA A 71 -3.79 5.47 12.57
C ALA A 71 -2.55 5.60 13.48
N ASN A 72 -2.11 4.49 14.08
CA ASN A 72 -0.89 4.45 14.89
C ASN A 72 0.34 4.82 14.06
N GLN A 73 0.41 4.36 12.79
CA GLN A 73 1.50 4.71 11.89
C GLN A 73 1.48 6.20 11.51
N LEU A 74 0.30 6.77 11.23
CA LEU A 74 0.15 8.20 10.94
C LEU A 74 0.47 9.10 12.15
N GLY A 75 0.20 8.61 13.36
CA GLY A 75 0.47 9.32 14.60
C GLY A 75 1.91 9.19 15.11
N ASP A 76 2.77 8.39 14.46
CA ASP A 76 4.16 8.23 14.88
C ASP A 76 4.96 9.50 14.55
N GLU A 77 5.23 10.31 15.59
CA GLU A 77 5.97 11.57 15.49
C GLU A 77 7.39 11.40 14.92
N LYS A 78 7.96 10.18 14.93
CA LYS A 78 9.25 9.90 14.31
C LYS A 78 9.21 9.91 12.79
N GLN A 79 8.02 9.77 12.20
CA GLN A 79 7.77 9.86 10.76
C GLN A 79 7.19 11.21 10.34
N SER A 80 6.90 12.08 11.29
CA SER A 80 6.65 13.48 10.98
C SER A 80 7.87 14.04 10.27
N ALA A 81 7.65 14.63 9.09
CA ALA A 81 8.63 15.53 8.55
C ALA A 81 8.93 16.55 9.66
N ILE A 82 10.19 16.66 10.08
CA ILE A 82 10.63 17.79 10.88
C ILE A 82 10.53 18.97 9.95
N VAL A 83 9.33 19.55 9.89
CA VAL A 83 9.11 20.88 9.38
C VAL A 83 9.94 21.73 10.31
N GLY A 84 11.15 22.08 9.88
CA GLY A 84 11.94 23.13 10.54
C GLY A 84 11.02 24.31 10.77
N SER A 85 11.26 25.10 11.82
CA SER A 85 10.37 26.22 12.13
C SER A 85 10.05 27.01 10.85
N PHE A 86 8.86 27.58 10.75
CA PHE A 86 8.46 28.37 9.58
C PHE A 86 9.54 29.40 9.19
N GLU A 87 10.28 29.93 10.18
CA GLU A 87 11.45 30.80 9.97
C GLU A 87 12.64 30.11 9.30
N GLU A 88 13.00 28.89 9.72
CA GLU A 88 14.08 28.09 9.12
C GLU A 88 13.78 27.77 7.65
N GLN A 89 12.55 27.34 7.35
CA GLN A 89 12.12 27.04 5.99
C GLN A 89 12.06 28.29 5.11
N ARG A 90 11.54 29.39 5.66
CA ARG A 90 11.52 30.69 4.98
C ARG A 90 12.94 31.17 4.68
N ARG A 91 13.93 30.93 5.56
CA ARG A 91 15.33 31.28 5.30
C ARG A 91 15.87 30.49 4.10
N ILE A 92 15.64 29.17 4.05
CA ILE A 92 16.09 28.31 2.95
C ILE A 92 15.50 28.76 1.61
N TRP A 93 14.20 29.03 1.55
CA TRP A 93 13.54 29.49 0.30
C TRP A 93 14.02 30.86 -0.18
N ASN A 94 14.40 31.75 0.74
CA ASN A 94 14.88 33.10 0.40
C ASN A 94 16.40 33.17 0.20
N THR A 95 17.11 32.05 0.36
CA THR A 95 18.56 32.03 0.09
C THR A 95 18.79 31.86 -1.41
N PRO A 96 19.52 32.77 -2.08
CA PRO A 96 19.84 32.63 -3.50
C PRO A 96 20.64 31.35 -3.73
N GLN A 97 20.19 30.50 -4.64
CA GLN A 97 20.96 29.34 -5.08
C GLN A 97 22.15 29.85 -5.90
N ARG A 98 23.36 29.39 -5.56
CA ARG A 98 24.60 29.77 -6.24
C ARG A 98 24.78 28.97 -7.51
#